data_AF-A0A9W7SKC8-F1
#
_entry.id   AF-A0A9W7SKC8-F1
#
_cell.length_a   1.000
_cell.length_b   1.000
_cell.length_c   1.000
_cell.angle_alpha   90.00
_cell.angle_beta   90.00
_cell.angle_gamma   90.00
#
_symmetry.space_group_name_H-M   'P 1'
#
loop_
_entity.id
_entity.type
_entity.pdbx_description
1 polymer ?
#
loop_
_entity_poly.entity_id
_entity_poly.type
_entity_poly.pdbx_seq_one_letter_code
_entity_poly.pdbx_strand_id
1 'polypeptide(L)'
;MMIRAPTERIEAPHLGTRWVFRSEESKRKVLQQLKTMVEGLRSLEAPQGIGAANIDSGPIFALVDDQDLTTIQDESCSDLQELAKFYQQPWHDPVFTHGDLSSTNILCE
;
A
#
# COMPACT_ATOMS: atom_id res chain seq x y z
N MET A 1 -8.08 -28.88 2.77
CA MET A 1 -7.27 -28.01 1.89
C MET A 1 -8.17 -27.58 0.73
N MET A 2 -8.69 -26.36 0.74
CA MET A 2 -9.50 -25.84 -0.38
C MET A 2 -8.56 -25.18 -1.38
N ILE A 3 -8.37 -25.80 -2.54
CA ILE A 3 -7.70 -25.13 -3.67
C ILE A 3 -8.75 -24.18 -4.26
N ARG A 4 -8.51 -22.87 -4.12
CA ARG A 4 -9.37 -21.83 -4.70
C ARG A 4 -9.37 -22.00 -6.22
N ALA A 5 -10.53 -21.92 -6.86
CA ALA A 5 -10.63 -21.97 -8.31
C ALA A 5 -9.73 -20.88 -8.94
N PRO A 6 -9.11 -21.14 -10.10
CA PRO A 6 -8.28 -20.15 -10.78
C PRO A 6 -9.11 -18.90 -11.12
N THR A 7 -8.54 -17.72 -10.88
CA THR A 7 -9.14 -16.44 -11.26
C THR A 7 -9.16 -16.28 -12.77
N GLU A 8 -10.18 -15.60 -13.30
CA GLU A 8 -10.23 -15.25 -14.71
C GLU A 8 -9.11 -14.24 -15.05
N ARG A 9 -8.48 -14.42 -16.21
CA ARG A 9 -7.43 -13.52 -16.70
C ARG A 9 -8.08 -12.24 -17.22
N ILE A 10 -7.59 -11.10 -16.74
CA ILE A 10 -7.97 -9.79 -17.28
C ILE A 10 -7.08 -9.49 -18.50
N GLU A 11 -7.69 -9.35 -19.67
CA GLU A 11 -6.99 -9.09 -20.94
C GLU A 11 -6.70 -7.60 -21.12
N ALA A 12 -5.69 -7.09 -20.43
CA ALA A 12 -5.16 -5.75 -20.61
C ALA A 12 -3.67 -5.70 -20.25
N PRO A 13 -2.86 -4.83 -20.89
CA PRO A 13 -1.47 -4.65 -20.50
C PRO A 13 -1.39 -3.90 -19.17
N HIS A 14 -0.32 -4.13 -18.42
CA HIS A 14 -0.06 -3.34 -17.23
C HIS A 14 0.35 -1.90 -17.60
N LEU A 15 -0.03 -0.94 -16.76
CA LEU A 15 0.07 0.50 -17.00
C LEU A 15 1.49 0.93 -17.34
N GLY A 16 2.49 0.33 -16.68
CA GLY A 16 3.90 0.62 -16.90
C GLY A 16 4.36 0.44 -18.36
N THR A 17 3.78 -0.51 -19.11
CA THR A 17 4.21 -0.88 -20.47
C THR A 17 4.20 0.30 -21.45
N ARG A 18 3.21 1.18 -21.32
CA ARG A 18 2.97 2.26 -22.30
C ARG A 18 2.99 3.65 -21.71
N TRP A 19 3.28 3.79 -20.41
CA TRP A 19 3.18 5.06 -19.70
C TRP A 19 3.89 6.21 -20.42
N VAL A 20 5.14 6.00 -20.85
CA VAL A 20 5.96 7.01 -21.53
C VAL A 20 5.41 7.44 -22.89
N PHE A 21 4.65 6.58 -23.56
CA PHE A 21 4.07 6.85 -24.88
C PHE A 21 2.65 7.41 -24.81
N ARG A 22 2.04 7.49 -23.62
CA ARG A 22 0.70 8.07 -23.43
C ARG A 22 0.79 9.60 -23.46
N SER A 23 -0.22 10.23 -24.07
CA SER A 23 -0.37 11.69 -24.00
C SER A 23 -0.63 12.16 -22.57
N GLU A 24 -0.30 13.42 -22.26
CA GLU A 24 -0.59 14.01 -20.94
C GLU A 24 -2.09 13.99 -20.60
N GLU A 25 -2.96 14.14 -21.60
CA GLU A 25 -4.41 14.00 -21.40
C GLU A 25 -4.79 12.58 -20.98
N SER A 26 -4.23 11.56 -21.62
CA SER A 26 -4.47 10.16 -21.27
C SER A 26 -3.95 9.83 -19.87
N LYS A 27 -2.72 10.26 -19.54
CA LYS A 27 -2.16 10.10 -18.18
C LYS A 27 -3.05 10.73 -17.12
N ARG A 28 -3.57 11.94 -17.37
CA ARG A 28 -4.49 12.64 -16.45
C ARG A 28 -5.77 11.82 -16.22
N LYS A 29 -6.36 11.25 -17.28
CA LYS A 29 -7.55 10.39 -17.16
C LYS A 29 -7.27 9.15 -16.32
N VAL A 30 -6.14 8.48 -16.56
CA VAL A 30 -5.73 7.30 -15.78
C VAL A 30 -5.54 7.65 -14.30
N LEU A 31 -4.81 8.72 -13.99
CA LEU A 31 -4.59 9.15 -12.61
C LEU A 31 -5.90 9.54 -11.92
N GLN A 32 -6.81 10.20 -12.64
CA GLN A 32 -8.12 10.55 -12.11
C GLN A 32 -8.96 9.32 -11.81
N GLN A 33 -8.95 8.31 -12.68
CA GLN A 33 -9.66 7.05 -12.44
C GLN A 33 -9.04 6.26 -11.29
N LEU A 34 -7.71 6.19 -11.23
CA LEU A 34 -6.99 5.51 -10.14
C LEU A 34 -7.31 6.15 -8.79
N LYS A 35 -7.36 7.48 -8.72
CA LYS A 35 -7.79 8.21 -7.53
C LYS A 35 -9.18 7.77 -7.08
N THR A 36 -10.16 7.76 -7.99
CA THR A 36 -11.53 7.32 -7.68
C THR A 36 -11.59 5.88 -7.20
N MET A 37 -10.80 4.98 -7.81
CA MET A 37 -10.72 3.58 -7.36
C MET A 37 -10.13 3.45 -5.95
N VAL A 38 -9.04 4.16 -5.65
CA VAL A 38 -8.41 4.16 -4.32
C VAL A 38 -9.33 4.75 -3.26
N GLU A 39 -10.06 5.82 -3.58
CA GLU A 39 -11.10 6.37 -2.71
C GLU A 39 -12.20 5.33 -2.45
N GLY A 40 -12.65 4.61 -3.48
CA GLY A 40 -13.60 3.51 -3.35
C GLY A 40 -13.09 2.41 -2.42
N LEU A 41 -11.85 1.94 -2.60
CA LEU A 41 -11.23 0.95 -1.73
C LEU A 41 -11.20 1.41 -0.26
N ARG A 42 -10.81 2.66 -0.02
CA ARG A 42 -10.72 3.22 1.34
C ARG A 42 -12.08 3.48 1.99
N SER A 43 -13.15 3.57 1.19
CA SER A 43 -14.51 3.74 1.70
C SER A 43 -15.17 2.45 2.17
N LEU A 44 -14.54 1.29 1.94
CA LEU A 44 -15.02 0.01 2.44
C LEU A 44 -14.89 -0.05 3.97
N GLU A 45 -16.00 -0.32 4.65
CA GLU A 45 -16.01 -0.49 6.11
C GLU A 45 -15.20 -1.72 6.52
N ALA A 46 -14.26 -1.53 7.43
CA ALA A 46 -13.54 -2.65 8.03
C ALA A 46 -14.51 -3.50 8.88
N PRO A 47 -14.47 -4.84 8.78
CA PRO A 47 -15.24 -5.69 9.68
C PRO A 47 -14.88 -5.43 11.14
N GLN A 48 -15.84 -5.58 12.04
CA GLN A 48 -15.61 -5.40 13.47
C GLN A 48 -14.53 -6.38 13.99
N GLY A 49 -13.62 -5.87 14.81
CA GLY A 49 -12.52 -6.65 15.38
C GLY A 49 -11.32 -6.83 14.44
N ILE A 50 -11.31 -6.19 13.27
CA ILE A 50 -10.13 -6.09 12.41
C ILE A 50 -9.33 -4.86 12.80
N GLY A 51 -8.04 -5.05 13.06
CA GLY A 51 -7.05 -4.00 13.29
C GLY A 51 -5.87 -4.15 12.34
N ALA A 52 -5.02 -3.13 12.25
CA ALA A 52 -3.72 -3.26 11.61
C ALA A 52 -2.71 -3.74 12.67
N ALA A 53 -2.01 -4.83 12.38
CA ALA A 53 -0.97 -5.40 13.23
C ALA A 53 0.18 -5.92 12.37
N ASN A 54 1.34 -6.19 12.96
CA ASN A 54 2.43 -6.85 12.25
C ASN A 54 2.06 -8.32 11.91
N ILE A 55 2.96 -9.05 11.26
CA ILE A 55 2.76 -10.46 10.87
C ILE A 55 2.45 -11.40 12.06
N ASP A 56 2.88 -11.02 13.27
CA ASP A 56 2.69 -11.74 14.53
C ASP A 56 1.51 -11.21 15.37
N SER A 57 0.65 -10.37 14.78
CA SER A 57 -0.46 -9.70 15.48
C SER A 57 -0.04 -8.74 16.61
N GLY A 58 1.21 -8.27 16.59
CA GLY A 58 1.76 -7.28 17.51
C GLY A 58 1.70 -5.84 16.98
N PRO A 59 2.22 -4.86 17.75
CA PRO A 59 2.29 -3.47 17.30
C PRO A 59 3.09 -3.31 16.01
N ILE A 60 2.73 -2.32 15.19
CA ILE A 60 3.45 -1.99 13.98
C ILE A 60 4.68 -1.16 14.39
N PHE A 61 5.84 -1.80 14.37
CA PHE A 61 7.11 -1.13 14.55
C PHE A 61 7.75 -0.85 13.20
N ALA A 62 8.46 0.28 13.11
CA ALA A 62 9.36 0.52 11.99
C ALA A 62 10.62 -0.33 12.25
N LEU A 63 10.82 -1.39 11.47
CA LEU A 63 11.95 -2.30 11.60
C LEU A 63 12.96 -2.08 10.46
N VAL A 64 14.26 -2.17 10.78
CA VAL A 64 15.35 -2.31 9.80
C VAL A 64 16.18 -3.52 10.24
N ASP A 65 16.36 -4.50 9.35
CA ASP A 65 17.05 -5.77 9.64
C ASP A 65 16.58 -6.45 10.94
N ASP A 66 15.25 -6.52 11.13
CA ASP A 66 14.58 -7.07 12.32
C ASP A 66 14.92 -6.35 13.65
N GLN A 67 15.58 -5.19 13.59
CA GLN A 67 15.82 -4.32 14.74
C GLN A 67 14.80 -3.19 14.78
N ASP A 68 14.32 -2.87 15.99
CA ASP A 68 13.45 -1.72 16.21
C ASP A 68 14.23 -0.44 15.92
N LEU A 69 13.73 0.38 14.98
CA LEU A 69 14.32 1.67 14.62
C LEU A 69 14.48 2.61 15.83
N THR A 70 13.69 2.42 16.89
CA THR A 70 13.83 3.19 18.14
C THR A 70 15.15 2.95 18.87
N THR A 71 15.84 1.86 18.55
CA THR A 71 17.11 1.47 19.19
C THR A 71 18.34 2.11 18.52
N ILE A 72 18.16 2.75 17.36
CA ILE A 72 19.23 3.42 16.62
C ILE A 72 19.55 4.77 17.28
N GLN A 73 20.63 4.81 18.06
CA GLN A 73 21.16 6.00 18.73
C GLN A 73 22.17 6.78 17.87
N ASP A 74 22.27 6.46 16.59
CA ASP A 74 23.16 7.17 15.67
C ASP A 74 22.55 8.52 15.27
N GLU A 75 23.21 9.62 15.67
CA GLU A 75 22.82 11.00 15.33
C GLU A 75 22.79 11.24 13.80
N SER A 76 23.49 10.42 12.99
CA SER A 76 23.40 10.48 11.53
C SER A 76 22.10 9.90 10.97
N CYS A 77 21.30 9.23 11.80
CA CYS A 77 20.02 8.59 11.45
C CYS A 77 18.83 9.32 12.08
N SER A 78 18.90 10.65 12.27
CA SER A 78 17.80 11.45 12.82
C SER A 78 16.46 11.21 12.13
N ASP A 79 16.47 11.02 10.81
CA ASP A 79 15.26 10.76 10.01
C ASP A 79 14.61 9.42 10.36
N LEU A 80 15.41 8.41 10.75
CA LEU A 80 14.91 7.12 11.20
C LEU A 80 14.28 7.23 12.60
N GLN A 81 14.82 8.08 13.46
CA GLN A 81 14.21 8.36 14.77
C GLN A 81 12.88 9.10 14.61
N GLU A 82 12.77 10.02 13.66
CA GLU A 82 11.50 10.68 13.31
C GLU A 82 10.49 9.66 12.75
N LEU A 83 10.94 8.78 11.85
CA LEU A 83 10.12 7.69 11.32
C LEU A 83 9.61 6.77 12.42
N ALA A 84 10.48 6.35 13.34
CA ALA A 84 10.10 5.50 14.47
C ALA A 84 9.01 6.15 15.34
N LYS A 85 9.16 7.45 15.67
CA LYS A 85 8.15 8.20 16.43
C LYS A 85 6.81 8.27 15.70
N PHE A 86 6.83 8.46 14.38
CA PHE A 86 5.62 8.44 13.57
C PHE A 86 4.89 7.09 13.65
N TYR A 87 5.61 5.96 13.63
CA TYR A 87 4.96 4.63 13.71
C TYR A 87 4.41 4.27 15.10
N GLN A 88 4.91 4.91 16.16
CA GLN A 88 4.43 4.72 17.54
C GLN A 88 3.12 5.46 17.84
N GLN A 89 2.67 6.36 16.98
CA GLN A 89 1.45 7.11 17.20
C GLN A 89 0.19 6.23 17.05
N PRO A 90 -0.95 6.60 17.65
CA PRO A 90 -2.22 5.93 17.39
C PRO A 90 -2.58 5.99 15.91
N TRP A 91 -2.88 4.84 15.32
CA TRP A 91 -3.38 4.75 13.96
C TRP A 91 -4.89 5.02 13.93
N HIS A 92 -5.37 5.61 12.83
CA HIS A 92 -6.79 5.74 12.55
C HIS A 92 -7.41 4.37 12.28
N ASP A 93 -8.74 4.32 12.19
CA ASP A 93 -9.45 3.09 11.85
C ASP A 93 -8.87 2.47 10.56
N PRO A 94 -8.63 1.15 10.54
CA PRO A 94 -8.01 0.51 9.40
C PRO A 94 -8.88 0.68 8.17
N VAL A 95 -8.25 1.09 7.06
CA VAL A 95 -8.90 1.16 5.76
C VAL A 95 -8.43 0.01 4.89
N PHE A 96 -9.30 -0.46 3.99
CA PHE A 96 -8.88 -1.44 2.99
C PHE A 96 -7.87 -0.80 2.03
N THR A 97 -6.70 -1.42 1.89
CA THR A 97 -5.65 -1.02 0.96
C THR A 97 -5.20 -2.21 0.13
N HIS A 98 -4.63 -1.96 -1.05
CA HIS A 98 -4.12 -3.02 -1.92
C HIS A 98 -2.79 -3.64 -1.42
N GLY A 99 -2.00 -2.89 -0.64
CA GLY A 99 -0.67 -3.31 -0.18
C GLY A 99 0.46 -3.16 -1.22
N ASP A 100 0.20 -3.43 -2.51
CA ASP A 100 1.18 -3.26 -3.60
C ASP A 100 0.53 -2.62 -4.86
N LEU A 101 0.23 -1.32 -4.81
CA LEU A 101 -0.41 -0.62 -5.93
C LEU A 101 0.61 -0.10 -6.96
N SER A 102 1.44 -1.00 -7.47
CA SER A 102 2.46 -0.72 -8.47
C SER A 102 1.91 -0.70 -9.90
N SER A 103 2.66 -0.13 -10.85
CA SER A 103 2.25 -0.02 -12.26
C SER A 103 2.15 -1.36 -13.00
N THR A 104 2.66 -2.45 -12.40
CA THR A 104 2.50 -3.83 -12.88
C THR A 104 1.18 -4.46 -12.42
N ASN A 105 0.61 -3.96 -11.32
CA ASN A 105 -0.66 -4.43 -10.76
C ASN A 105 -1.87 -3.57 -11.21
N ILE A 106 -1.62 -2.55 -12.03
CA ILE A 106 -2.66 -1.72 -12.64
C ILE A 106 -2.73 -2.08 -14.12
N LEU A 107 -3.90 -2.51 -14.59
CA LEU A 107 -4.13 -2.80 -16.01
C LEU A 107 -4.86 -1.63 -16.67
N CYS A 108 -4.44 -1.22 -17.86
CA CYS A 108 -4.97 -0.04 -18.54
C CYS A 108 -4.84 -0.16 -20.06
N GLU A 109 -5.94 0.08 -20.77
CA GLU A 109 -5.99 0.21 -22.23
C GLU A 109 -5.72 1.65 -22.68
#